data_AF-A0A5X5WY92-F1
#
_entry.id   AF-A0A5X5WY92-F1
#
_cell.length_a   1.000
_cell.length_b   1.000
_cell.length_c   1.000
_cell.angle_alpha   90.00
_cell.angle_beta   90.00
_cell.angle_gamma   90.00
#
_symmetry.space_group_name_H-M   'P 1'
#
loop_
_entity.id
_entity.type
_entity.pdbx_description
1 polymer ?
#
loop_
_entity_poly.entity_id
_entity_poly.type
_entity_poly.pdbx_seq_one_letter_code
_entity_poly.pdbx_strand_id
1 'polypeptide(L)'
;MTRKMHSLEINRKHIADAFINYCRLRNSGSAILNLMVKKQVVALDNLTVAAVENCLIHSIELQCFSKLGRDRGLPMLVETYSGMMTKDNSRLTPEGVEFMNEVMTAAITAALANPKDNNFGLEVYHA
;
A
#
# COMPACT_ATOMS: atom_id res chain seq x y z
N MET A 1 -18.98 -16.12 0.17
CA MET A 1 -17.60 -15.75 0.55
C MET A 1 -16.81 -15.11 -0.60
N THR A 2 -17.01 -15.56 -1.85
CA THR A 2 -16.30 -15.10 -3.07
C THR A 2 -16.45 -13.62 -3.41
N ARG A 3 -17.65 -13.03 -3.27
CA ARG A 3 -17.90 -11.62 -3.67
C ARG A 3 -17.08 -10.60 -2.88
N LYS A 4 -16.95 -10.76 -1.55
CA LYS A 4 -16.18 -9.82 -0.72
C LYS A 4 -14.68 -9.94 -0.95
N MET A 5 -14.18 -11.15 -1.20
CA MET A 5 -12.78 -11.37 -1.57
C MET A 5 -12.47 -10.65 -2.89
N HIS A 6 -13.35 -10.81 -3.88
CA HIS A 6 -13.23 -10.12 -5.15
C HIS A 6 -13.29 -8.59 -5.00
N SER A 7 -14.18 -8.07 -4.14
CA SER A 7 -14.21 -6.63 -3.82
C SER A 7 -12.92 -6.14 -3.16
N LEU A 8 -12.31 -6.92 -2.27
CA LEU A 8 -11.04 -6.57 -1.65
C LEU A 8 -9.92 -6.48 -2.69
N GLU A 9 -9.82 -7.47 -3.59
CA GLU A 9 -8.85 -7.49 -4.69
C GLU A 9 -9.02 -6.28 -5.62
N ILE A 10 -10.25 -5.96 -6.01
CA ILE A 10 -10.56 -4.77 -6.84
C ILE A 10 -10.15 -3.49 -6.13
N ASN A 11 -10.54 -3.33 -4.86
CA ASN A 11 -10.20 -2.13 -4.10
C ASN A 11 -8.68 -1.98 -3.94
N ARG A 12 -7.97 -3.08 -3.70
CA ARG A 12 -6.51 -3.09 -3.59
C ARG A 12 -5.85 -2.59 -4.87
N LYS A 13 -6.32 -3.07 -6.02
CA LYS A 13 -5.83 -2.62 -7.34
C LYS A 13 -6.10 -1.12 -7.55
N HIS A 14 -7.31 -0.65 -7.26
CA HIS A 14 -7.65 0.77 -7.38
C HIS A 14 -6.79 1.67 -6.49
N ILE A 15 -6.55 1.26 -5.24
CA ILE A 15 -5.66 1.97 -4.32
C ILE A 15 -4.24 2.03 -4.89
N ALA A 16 -3.72 0.89 -5.37
CA ALA A 16 -2.37 0.82 -5.93
C ALA A 16 -2.20 1.73 -7.15
N ASP A 17 -3.13 1.68 -8.11
CA ASP A 17 -3.14 2.55 -9.29
C ASP A 17 -3.23 4.04 -8.90
N ALA A 18 -4.15 4.38 -7.98
CA ALA A 18 -4.34 5.76 -7.52
C ALA A 18 -3.11 6.30 -6.75
N PHE A 19 -2.47 5.47 -5.94
CA PHE A 19 -1.27 5.84 -5.19
C PHE A 19 -0.07 6.07 -6.11
N ILE A 20 0.12 5.22 -7.12
CA ILE A 20 1.19 5.41 -8.13
C ILE A 20 0.93 6.69 -8.92
N ASN A 21 -0.32 6.94 -9.32
CA ASN A 21 -0.67 8.18 -10.00
C ASN A 21 -0.40 9.41 -9.13
N TYR A 22 -0.74 9.34 -7.84
CA TYR A 22 -0.40 10.38 -6.86
C TYR A 22 1.12 10.64 -6.80
N CYS A 23 1.94 9.59 -6.80
CA CYS A 23 3.40 9.72 -6.82
C CYS A 23 3.89 10.37 -8.12
N ARG A 24 3.37 9.95 -9.28
CA ARG A 24 3.72 10.53 -10.59
C ARG A 24 3.41 12.02 -10.68
N LEU A 25 2.24 12.44 -10.20
CA LEU A 25 1.82 13.84 -10.21
C LEU A 25 2.76 14.75 -9.39
N ARG A 26 3.47 14.20 -8.40
CA ARG A 26 4.39 14.95 -7.52
C ARG A 26 5.85 14.90 -7.97
N ASN A 27 6.20 13.98 -8.86
CA ASN A 27 7.58 13.72 -9.27
C ASN A 27 7.74 13.79 -10.79
N SER A 28 7.12 14.81 -11.42
CA SER A 28 7.24 15.10 -12.86
C SER A 28 6.95 13.89 -13.76
N GLY A 29 5.95 13.08 -13.40
CA GLY A 29 5.55 11.88 -14.14
C GLY A 29 6.23 10.58 -13.71
N SER A 30 7.22 10.64 -12.80
CA SER A 30 7.94 9.45 -12.33
C SER A 30 7.26 8.83 -11.11
N ALA A 31 7.17 7.49 -11.07
CA ALA A 31 6.57 6.76 -9.95
C ALA A 31 7.57 6.63 -8.78
N ILE A 32 7.98 7.77 -8.22
CA ILE A 32 8.95 7.87 -7.13
C ILE A 32 8.21 8.20 -5.83
N LEU A 33 8.58 7.51 -4.75
CA LEU A 33 8.13 7.82 -3.41
C LEU A 33 9.32 8.12 -2.51
N ASN A 34 9.34 9.32 -1.94
CA ASN A 34 10.31 9.72 -0.94
C ASN A 34 9.65 9.67 0.44
N LEU A 35 10.15 8.81 1.32
CA LEU A 35 9.64 8.68 2.69
C LEU A 35 10.77 8.77 3.71
N MET A 36 10.48 9.38 4.84
CA MET A 36 11.40 9.40 5.98
C MET A 36 11.22 8.14 6.80
N VAL A 37 12.24 7.29 6.82
CA VAL A 37 12.28 6.04 7.61
C VAL A 37 13.48 6.10 8.53
N LYS A 38 13.28 5.95 9.85
CA LYS A 38 14.35 6.00 10.87
C LYS A 38 15.29 7.21 10.72
N LYS A 39 14.74 8.40 10.42
CA LYS A 39 15.47 9.67 10.17
C LYS A 39 16.32 9.71 8.89
N GLN A 40 16.18 8.74 8.00
CA GLN A 40 16.79 8.74 6.67
C GLN A 40 15.69 8.89 5.61
N VAL A 41 15.97 9.66 4.55
CA VAL A 41 15.08 9.70 3.39
C VAL A 41 15.39 8.48 2.54
N VAL A 42 14.38 7.64 2.34
CA VAL A 42 14.42 6.50 1.44
C VAL A 42 13.63 6.86 0.20
N ALA A 43 14.28 6.77 -0.96
CA ALA A 43 13.64 6.91 -2.26
C ALA A 43 13.34 5.50 -2.80
N LEU A 44 12.07 5.25 -3.10
CA LEU A 44 11.65 4.10 -3.88
C LEU A 44 11.38 4.58 -5.30
N ASP A 45 12.14 4.06 -6.26
CA ASP A 45 11.89 4.28 -7.67
C ASP A 45 11.02 3.16 -8.25
N ASN A 46 10.51 3.39 -9.47
CA ASN A 46 9.78 2.40 -10.26
C ASN A 46 8.68 1.63 -9.50
N LEU A 47 7.93 2.31 -8.62
CA LEU A 47 6.82 1.70 -7.89
C LEU A 47 5.83 1.05 -8.86
N THR A 48 5.67 -0.27 -8.73
CA THR A 48 4.73 -1.07 -9.51
C THR A 48 3.45 -1.31 -8.73
N VAL A 49 2.35 -1.55 -9.45
CA VAL A 49 1.05 -1.90 -8.85
C VAL A 49 1.20 -3.12 -7.95
N ALA A 50 1.90 -4.16 -8.43
CA ALA A 50 2.14 -5.38 -7.68
C ALA A 50 2.90 -5.14 -6.36
N ALA A 51 3.92 -4.26 -6.37
CA ALA A 51 4.65 -3.93 -5.15
C ALA A 51 3.75 -3.23 -4.11
N VAL A 52 2.91 -2.29 -4.56
CA VAL A 52 1.96 -1.59 -3.67
C VAL A 52 0.90 -2.55 -3.14
N GLU A 53 0.38 -3.45 -3.97
CA GLU A 53 -0.55 -4.50 -3.54
C GLU A 53 0.09 -5.42 -2.48
N ASN A 54 1.34 -5.84 -2.68
CA ASN A 54 2.07 -6.66 -1.72
C ASN A 54 2.30 -5.92 -0.39
N CYS A 55 2.60 -4.61 -0.42
CA CYS A 55 2.66 -3.79 0.78
C CYS A 55 1.34 -3.82 1.56
N LEU A 56 0.20 -3.68 0.88
CA LEU A 56 -1.12 -3.75 1.52
C LEU A 56 -1.38 -5.14 2.15
N ILE A 57 -1.10 -6.21 1.40
CA ILE A 57 -1.31 -7.58 1.86
C ILE A 57 -0.47 -7.88 3.11
N HIS A 58 0.84 -7.65 3.00
CA HIS A 58 1.80 -8.09 4.02
C HIS A 58 1.85 -7.16 5.23
N SER A 59 1.60 -5.85 5.05
CA SER A 59 1.59 -4.90 6.17
C SER A 59 0.24 -4.81 6.85
N ILE A 60 -0.89 -5.01 6.14
CA ILE A 60 -2.23 -4.77 6.69
C ILE A 60 -3.09 -6.02 6.69
N GLU A 61 -3.35 -6.62 5.53
CA GLU A 61 -4.38 -7.66 5.41
C GLU A 61 -4.05 -8.90 6.24
N LEU A 62 -2.80 -9.39 6.18
CA LEU A 62 -2.37 -10.53 6.98
C LEU A 62 -2.47 -10.26 8.48
N GLN A 63 -2.13 -9.05 8.93
CA GLN A 63 -2.28 -8.67 10.33
C GLN A 63 -3.76 -8.62 10.75
N CYS A 64 -4.62 -8.08 9.90
CA CYS A 64 -6.05 -8.00 10.14
C CYS A 64 -6.68 -9.40 10.25
N PHE A 65 -6.36 -10.29 9.31
CA PHE A 65 -6.84 -11.68 9.35
C PHE A 65 -6.30 -12.46 10.55
N SER A 66 -5.04 -12.26 10.92
CA SER A 66 -4.43 -12.88 12.09
C SER A 66 -5.11 -12.46 13.39
N LYS A 67 -5.42 -11.16 13.54
CA LYS A 67 -6.03 -10.61 14.77
C LYS A 67 -7.53 -10.88 14.90
N LEU A 68 -8.28 -10.76 13.80
CA LEU A 68 -9.75 -10.75 13.85
C LEU A 68 -10.39 -12.04 13.32
N GLY A 69 -9.61 -12.88 12.63
CA GLY A 69 -10.11 -13.95 11.78
C GLY A 69 -10.65 -13.42 10.44
N ARG A 70 -10.76 -14.31 9.44
CA ARG A 70 -11.21 -13.92 8.09
C ARG A 70 -12.64 -13.38 8.06
N ASP A 71 -13.54 -13.93 8.88
CA ASP A 71 -14.97 -13.56 8.87
C ASP A 71 -15.23 -12.11 9.28
N ARG A 72 -14.42 -11.58 10.22
CA ARG A 72 -14.49 -10.19 10.67
C ARG A 72 -13.51 -9.28 9.95
N GLY A 73 -12.32 -9.78 9.63
CA GLY A 73 -11.28 -9.01 8.94
C GLY A 73 -11.66 -8.65 7.51
N LEU A 74 -12.29 -9.56 6.75
CA LEU A 74 -12.61 -9.31 5.35
C LEU A 74 -13.64 -8.16 5.17
N PRO A 75 -14.78 -8.13 5.88
CA PRO A 75 -15.69 -6.98 5.82
C PRO A 75 -15.02 -5.66 6.21
N MET A 76 -14.20 -5.68 7.27
CA MET A 76 -13.49 -4.49 7.75
C MET A 76 -12.52 -3.94 6.70
N LEU A 77 -11.70 -4.80 6.08
CA LEU A 77 -10.77 -4.39 5.03
C LEU A 77 -11.49 -3.83 3.80
N VAL A 78 -12.59 -4.45 3.39
CA VAL A 78 -13.39 -3.95 2.25
C VAL A 78 -13.92 -2.56 2.54
N GLU A 79 -14.46 -2.33 3.73
CA GLU A 79 -14.96 -1.01 4.16
C GLU A 79 -13.83 0.03 4.24
N THR A 80 -12.73 -0.30 4.92
CA THR A 80 -11.56 0.58 5.03
C THR A 80 -11.02 0.96 3.65
N TYR A 81 -10.78 -0.01 2.76
CA TYR A 81 -10.22 0.27 1.44
C TYR A 81 -11.18 1.05 0.54
N SER A 82 -12.49 0.81 0.66
CA SER A 82 -13.47 1.63 -0.06
C SER A 82 -13.48 3.08 0.42
N GLY A 83 -13.24 3.32 1.71
CA GLY A 83 -13.19 4.66 2.31
C GLY A 83 -11.92 5.46 1.97
N MET A 84 -10.87 4.80 1.49
CA MET A 84 -9.62 5.46 1.08
C MET A 84 -9.72 6.11 -0.31
N MET A 85 -10.76 5.80 -1.08
CA MET A 85 -10.92 6.22 -2.47
C MET A 85 -11.98 7.32 -2.60
N THR A 86 -11.83 8.16 -3.62
CA THR A 86 -12.92 9.02 -4.07
C THR A 86 -14.09 8.19 -4.60
N LYS A 87 -15.30 8.74 -4.64
CA LYS A 87 -16.53 8.02 -5.05
C LYS A 87 -16.44 7.37 -6.44
N ASP A 88 -15.63 7.92 -7.33
CA ASP A 88 -15.37 7.44 -8.71
C ASP A 88 -14.14 6.52 -8.81
N ASN A 89 -13.49 6.19 -7.69
CA ASN A 89 -12.25 5.41 -7.59
C ASN A 89 -11.08 5.97 -8.41
N SER A 90 -11.09 7.26 -8.77
CA SER A 90 -10.02 7.85 -9.59
C SER A 90 -8.81 8.29 -8.78
N ARG A 91 -8.99 8.61 -7.49
CA ARG A 91 -7.96 9.15 -6.60
C ARG A 91 -8.11 8.61 -5.18
N LEU A 92 -7.02 8.68 -4.42
CA LEU A 92 -7.08 8.54 -2.97
C LEU A 92 -7.66 9.82 -2.34
N THR A 93 -8.38 9.65 -1.24
CA THR A 93 -8.68 10.75 -0.32
C THR A 93 -7.40 11.19 0.41
N PRO A 94 -7.38 12.38 1.05
CA PRO A 94 -6.26 12.78 1.89
C PRO A 94 -5.88 11.72 2.94
N GLU A 95 -6.89 11.16 3.61
CA GLU A 95 -6.72 10.11 4.61
C GLU A 95 -6.20 8.81 3.96
N GLY A 96 -6.64 8.50 2.74
CA GLY A 96 -6.13 7.35 1.97
C GLY A 96 -4.65 7.51 1.59
N VAL A 97 -4.20 8.73 1.29
CA VAL A 97 -2.78 9.03 1.04
C VAL A 97 -1.95 8.87 2.31
N GLU A 98 -2.42 9.40 3.44
CA GLU A 98 -1.75 9.26 4.73
C GLU A 98 -1.61 7.78 5.12
N PHE A 99 -2.70 7.02 5.02
CA PHE A 99 -2.70 5.59 5.25
C PHE A 99 -1.68 4.85 4.36
N MET A 100 -1.64 5.17 3.06
CA MET A 100 -0.66 4.54 2.16
C MET A 100 0.78 4.89 2.53
N ASN A 101 1.06 6.13 2.94
CA ASN A 101 2.39 6.51 3.40
C ASN A 101 2.80 5.73 4.66
N GLU A 102 1.88 5.48 5.59
CA GLU A 102 2.12 4.63 6.76
C GLU A 102 2.39 3.17 6.36
N VAL A 103 1.59 2.61 5.47
CA VAL A 103 1.78 1.24 4.93
C VAL A 103 3.14 1.09 4.27
N MET A 104 3.53 2.05 3.43
CA MET A 104 4.82 2.05 2.74
C MET A 104 5.97 2.22 3.74
N THR A 105 5.83 3.09 4.74
CA THR A 105 6.82 3.25 5.81
C THR A 105 7.04 1.95 6.58
N ALA A 106 5.96 1.24 6.93
CA ALA A 106 6.03 -0.05 7.59
C ALA A 106 6.71 -1.12 6.70
N ALA A 107 6.33 -1.19 5.42
CA ALA A 107 6.91 -2.12 4.45
C ALA A 107 8.41 -1.88 4.24
N ILE A 108 8.83 -0.62 4.03
CA ILE A 108 10.25 -0.25 3.90
C ILE A 108 11.01 -0.58 5.18
N THR A 109 10.43 -0.26 6.35
CA THR A 109 11.07 -0.56 7.63
C THR A 109 11.32 -2.06 7.81
N ALA A 110 10.34 -2.89 7.42
CA ALA A 110 10.46 -4.34 7.44
C ALA A 110 11.50 -4.85 6.42
N ALA A 111 11.47 -4.35 5.18
CA ALA A 111 12.41 -4.72 4.13
C ALA A 111 13.86 -4.36 4.50
N LEU A 112 14.08 -3.19 5.11
CA LEU A 112 15.40 -2.77 5.60
C LEU A 112 15.87 -3.61 6.80
N ALA A 113 14.96 -4.04 7.66
CA ALA A 113 15.30 -4.89 8.80
C ALA A 113 15.66 -6.32 8.37
N ASN A 114 15.05 -6.82 7.29
CA ASN A 114 15.34 -8.15 6.76
C ASN A 114 15.28 -8.19 5.22
N PRO A 115 16.38 -7.81 4.54
CA PRO A 115 16.42 -7.70 3.08
C PRO A 115 16.21 -9.03 2.34
N LYS A 116 16.47 -10.17 3.00
CA LYS A 116 16.31 -11.50 2.40
C LYS A 116 14.86 -11.94 2.28
N ASP A 117 13.96 -11.35 3.06
CA ASP A 117 12.52 -11.64 3.10
C ASP A 117 11.69 -10.48 2.52
N ASN A 118 12.23 -9.77 1.51
CA ASN A 118 11.53 -8.68 0.83
C ASN A 118 10.40 -9.20 -0.08
N ASN A 119 9.33 -9.68 0.55
CA ASN A 119 8.10 -10.12 -0.11
C ASN A 119 7.30 -8.94 -0.71
N PHE A 120 7.78 -7.71 -0.52
CA PHE A 120 7.12 -6.49 -0.99
C PHE A 120 7.49 -6.15 -2.44
N GLY A 121 8.59 -6.69 -2.97
CA GLY A 121 9.07 -6.36 -4.32
C GLY A 121 9.58 -4.92 -4.44
N LEU A 122 10.03 -4.33 -3.33
CA LEU A 122 10.55 -2.96 -3.27
C LEU A 122 12.06 -2.95 -3.55
N GLU A 123 12.50 -2.19 -4.55
CA GLU A 123 13.92 -1.85 -4.71
C GLU A 123 14.26 -0.69 -3.76
N VAL A 124 14.86 -1.01 -2.61
CA VAL A 124 15.20 -0.02 -1.58
C VAL A 124 16.66 0.38 -1.75
N TYR A 125 16.90 1.57 -2.30
CA TYR A 125 18.24 2.15 -2.39
C TYR A 125 18.53 2.99 -1.14
N HIS A 126 19.68 2.76 -0.49
CA HIS A 126 20.21 3.71 0.47
C HIS A 126 20.78 4.91 -0.31
N ALA A 127 20.23 6.09 -0.08
CA ALA A 127 20.86 7.35 -0.48
C ALA A 127 22.04 7.68 0.45
#